data_AF-A0A1I7HNZ6-F1
#
_entry.id   AF-A0A1I7HNZ6-F1
#
_cell.length_a   1.000
_cell.length_b   1.000
_cell.length_c   1.000
_cell.angle_alpha   90.00
_cell.angle_beta   90.00
_cell.angle_gamma   90.00
#
_symmetry.space_group_name_H-M   'P 1'
#
loop_
_entity.id
_entity.type
_entity.pdbx_description
1 polymer ?
#
loop_
_entity_poly.entity_id
_entity_poly.type
_entity_poly.pdbx_seq_one_letter_code
_entity_poly.pdbx_strand_id
1 'polypeptide(L)'
;MDAPSTPPVLAASQPPKLLDSLRQRIRVLHYSIRTEQAYVDWARRFILFHGKRHPREMGAPEVTAFLTHLAVARNVSASTQNQAKAAILFLYKEVLQQDLPWLDEVVSAKKARRLPVVLTQREVRELLLHLQGTQWLVASLLYGTGMRILEALRLRVKDVEFERRELVVREGKGNKDRVTVLPEILLAPLREQLERARVLQAGYDIRIVQELLGHKDVRA
;
A
#
# COMPACT_ATOMS: atom_id res chain seq x y z
N MET A 1 -51.22 32.51 21.30
CA MET A 1 -50.24 31.96 22.27
C MET A 1 -49.76 30.64 21.70
N ASP A 2 -48.78 30.70 20.80
CA ASP A 2 -48.18 29.49 20.23
C ASP A 2 -47.06 29.02 21.15
N ALA A 3 -47.14 27.76 21.57
CA ALA A 3 -46.08 27.10 22.33
C ALA A 3 -44.87 26.83 21.41
N PRO A 4 -43.63 27.05 21.87
CA PRO A 4 -42.46 26.76 21.05
C PRO A 4 -42.30 25.25 20.88
N SER A 5 -42.25 24.81 19.62
CA SER A 5 -41.94 23.45 19.20
C SER A 5 -40.52 23.06 19.64
N THR A 6 -40.42 22.00 20.43
CA THR A 6 -39.15 21.39 20.84
C THR A 6 -38.36 20.92 19.61
N PRO A 7 -37.08 21.30 19.46
CA PRO A 7 -36.27 20.80 18.36
C PRO A 7 -36.00 19.28 18.52
N PRO A 8 -35.91 18.53 17.40
CA PRO A 8 -35.67 17.10 17.46
C PRO A 8 -34.28 16.81 18.01
N VAL A 9 -34.22 15.94 19.02
CA VAL A 9 -32.98 15.43 19.59
C VAL A 9 -32.27 14.62 18.51
N LEU A 10 -31.13 15.13 18.00
CA LEU A 10 -30.25 14.42 17.09
C LEU A 10 -29.87 13.08 17.73
N ALA A 11 -30.31 11.99 17.11
CA ALA A 11 -30.02 10.63 17.57
C ALA A 11 -28.50 10.45 17.68
N ALA A 12 -28.03 10.10 18.89
CA ALA A 12 -26.62 9.82 19.15
C ALA A 12 -26.13 8.73 18.20
N SER A 13 -25.14 9.07 17.36
CA SER A 13 -24.50 8.13 16.44
C SER A 13 -23.90 6.98 17.24
N GLN A 14 -24.26 5.74 16.90
CA GLN A 14 -23.67 4.52 17.47
C GLN A 14 -22.13 4.63 17.49
N PRO A 15 -21.46 4.19 18.56
CA PRO A 15 -20.01 4.24 18.62
C PRO A 15 -19.42 3.46 17.44
N PRO A 16 -18.39 3.99 16.76
CA PRO A 16 -17.82 3.34 15.59
C PRO A 16 -17.31 1.94 15.95
N LYS A 17 -17.56 0.97 15.06
CA LYS A 17 -17.07 -0.40 15.23
C LYS A 17 -15.54 -0.37 15.35
N LEU A 18 -14.97 -1.25 16.17
CA LEU A 18 -13.53 -1.24 16.48
C LEU A 18 -12.61 -1.20 15.24
N LEU A 19 -12.92 -1.98 14.21
CA LEU A 19 -12.13 -1.99 12.98
C LEU A 19 -12.27 -0.70 12.18
N ASP A 20 -13.39 0.00 12.29
CA ASP A 20 -13.59 1.31 11.65
C ASP A 20 -12.80 2.39 12.40
N SER A 21 -12.80 2.35 13.73
CA SER A 21 -11.92 3.19 14.55
C SER A 21 -10.44 2.96 14.25
N LEU A 22 -10.04 1.70 14.03
CA LEU A 22 -8.69 1.35 13.59
C LEU A 22 -8.35 1.97 12.23
N ARG A 23 -9.23 1.85 11.23
CA ARG A 23 -9.03 2.48 9.91
C ARG A 23 -8.92 3.99 10.02
N GLN A 24 -9.83 4.63 10.75
CA GLN A 24 -9.84 6.07 10.98
C GLN A 24 -8.53 6.53 11.60
N ARG A 25 -8.06 5.86 12.66
CA ARG A 25 -6.81 6.20 13.33
C ARG A 25 -5.59 6.07 12.42
N ILE A 26 -5.51 4.99 11.63
CA ILE A 26 -4.44 4.78 10.65
C ILE A 26 -4.41 5.91 9.60
N ARG A 27 -5.58 6.33 9.12
CA ARG A 27 -5.70 7.43 8.14
C ARG A 27 -5.34 8.79 8.73
N VAL A 28 -5.77 9.08 9.96
CA VAL A 28 -5.41 10.31 10.69
C VAL A 28 -3.90 10.42 10.87
N LEU A 29 -3.23 9.30 11.13
CA LEU A 29 -1.78 9.24 11.24
C LEU A 29 -1.06 9.14 9.87
N HIS A 30 -1.79 9.33 8.76
CA HIS A 30 -1.28 9.35 7.39
C HIS A 30 -0.46 8.10 6.99
N TYR A 31 -0.76 6.94 7.58
CA TYR A 31 -0.18 5.69 7.14
C TYR A 31 -0.71 5.27 5.77
N SER A 32 0.07 4.44 5.07
CA SER A 32 -0.34 3.93 3.76
C SER A 32 -1.59 3.04 3.84
N ILE A 33 -2.38 3.01 2.76
CA ILE A 33 -3.54 2.10 2.65
C ILE A 33 -3.15 0.61 2.80
N ARG A 34 -1.91 0.25 2.46
CA ARG A 34 -1.39 -1.12 2.67
C ARG A 34 -1.18 -1.42 4.13
N THR A 35 -0.75 -0.43 4.91
CA THR A 35 -0.66 -0.55 6.37
C THR A 35 -2.04 -0.72 6.96
N GLU A 36 -3.04 0.06 6.51
CA GLU A 36 -4.44 -0.08 6.92
C GLU A 36 -4.94 -1.51 6.69
N GLN A 37 -4.82 -2.02 5.45
CA GLN A 37 -5.25 -3.37 5.10
C GLN A 37 -4.56 -4.43 5.97
N ALA A 38 -3.23 -4.38 6.08
CA ALA A 38 -2.47 -5.33 6.87
C ALA A 38 -2.88 -5.29 8.35
N TYR A 39 -3.03 -4.10 8.93
CA TYR A 39 -3.32 -3.95 10.36
C TYR A 39 -4.75 -4.40 10.68
N VAL A 40 -5.72 -4.04 9.83
CA VAL A 40 -7.11 -4.50 9.96
C VAL A 40 -7.20 -6.01 9.84
N ASP A 41 -6.48 -6.61 8.89
CA ASP A 41 -6.48 -8.06 8.71
C ASP A 41 -5.83 -8.79 9.89
N TRP A 42 -4.74 -8.27 10.44
CA TRP A 42 -4.13 -8.83 11.65
C TRP A 42 -5.01 -8.67 12.89
N ALA A 43 -5.63 -7.50 13.07
CA ALA A 43 -6.59 -7.29 14.15
C ALA A 43 -7.79 -8.25 14.04
N ARG A 44 -8.34 -8.44 12.83
CA ARG A 44 -9.41 -9.41 12.58
C ARG A 44 -8.98 -10.83 12.93
N ARG A 45 -7.80 -11.28 12.49
CA ARG A 45 -7.27 -12.62 12.79
C ARG A 45 -7.06 -12.83 14.29
N PHE A 46 -6.55 -11.82 14.99
CA PHE A 46 -6.38 -11.85 16.43
C PHE A 46 -7.72 -12.01 17.16
N ILE A 47 -8.74 -11.21 16.80
CA ILE A 47 -10.09 -11.29 17.37
C ILE A 47 -10.74 -12.65 17.09
N LEU A 48 -10.60 -13.17 15.87
CA LEU A 48 -11.16 -14.47 15.51
C LEU A 48 -10.47 -15.64 16.23
N PHE A 49 -9.15 -15.56 16.42
CA PHE A 49 -8.40 -16.57 17.17
C PHE A 49 -8.88 -16.68 18.63
N HIS A 50 -9.27 -15.56 19.23
CA HIS A 50 -9.83 -15.51 20.60
C HIS A 50 -11.36 -15.57 20.64
N GLY A 51 -12.00 -16.18 19.65
CA GLY A 51 -13.44 -16.45 19.69
C GLY A 51 -14.33 -15.19 19.65
N LYS A 52 -13.88 -14.13 18.98
CA LYS A 52 -14.56 -12.83 18.90
C LYS A 52 -14.63 -12.05 20.22
N ARG A 53 -13.81 -12.42 21.23
CA ARG A 53 -13.61 -11.60 22.44
C ARG A 53 -13.12 -10.21 22.07
N HIS A 54 -13.58 -9.19 22.81
CA HIS A 54 -13.20 -7.82 22.53
C HIS A 54 -11.75 -7.56 22.99
N PRO A 55 -10.87 -6.94 22.18
CA PRO A 55 -9.47 -6.70 22.56
C PRO A 55 -9.23 -5.93 23.87
N ARG A 56 -10.18 -5.12 24.32
CA ARG A 56 -10.11 -4.46 25.65
C ARG A 56 -10.12 -5.45 26.84
N GLU A 57 -10.65 -6.65 26.63
CA GLU A 57 -10.75 -7.72 27.64
C GLU A 57 -9.58 -8.71 27.54
N MET A 58 -8.57 -8.38 26.73
CA MET A 58 -7.43 -9.23 26.41
C MET A 58 -6.14 -8.47 26.65
N GLY A 59 -5.08 -9.18 27.03
CA GLY A 59 -3.79 -8.57 27.37
C GLY A 59 -2.60 -9.39 26.90
N ALA A 60 -1.53 -9.36 27.69
CA ALA A 60 -0.27 -10.05 27.41
C ALA A 60 -0.43 -11.53 27.05
N PRO A 61 -1.24 -12.30 27.83
CA PRO A 61 -1.39 -13.73 27.59
C PRO A 61 -2.01 -14.00 26.21
N GLU A 62 -3.05 -13.27 25.84
CA GLU A 62 -3.74 -13.43 24.57
C GLU A 62 -2.87 -13.03 23.37
N VAL A 63 -2.11 -11.94 23.50
CA VAL A 63 -1.20 -11.49 22.43
C VAL A 63 -0.06 -12.49 22.27
N THR A 64 0.52 -12.98 23.37
CA THR A 64 1.59 -13.99 23.35
C THR A 64 1.08 -15.30 22.76
N ALA A 65 -0.09 -15.78 23.19
CA ALA A 65 -0.70 -17.00 22.66
C ALA A 65 -0.93 -16.92 21.15
N PHE A 66 -1.43 -15.78 20.65
CA PHE A 66 -1.64 -15.58 19.22
C PHE A 66 -0.32 -15.54 18.44
N LEU A 67 0.69 -14.80 18.92
CA LEU A 67 1.98 -14.73 18.24
C LEU A 67 2.72 -16.08 18.26
N THR A 68 2.59 -16.85 19.34
CA THR A 68 3.10 -18.23 19.44
C THR A 68 2.37 -19.16 18.49
N HIS A 69 1.04 -19.06 18.37
CA HIS A 69 0.28 -19.82 17.38
C HIS A 69 0.75 -19.53 15.95
N LEU A 70 1.03 -18.27 15.63
CA LEU A 70 1.57 -17.89 14.32
C LEU A 70 2.95 -18.53 14.07
N ALA A 71 3.83 -18.51 15.07
CA ALA A 71 5.18 -19.05 14.93
C ALA A 71 5.20 -20.59 14.87
N VAL A 72 4.49 -21.27 15.76
CA VAL A 72 4.61 -22.72 15.94
C VAL A 72 3.61 -23.48 15.08
N ALA A 73 2.32 -23.13 15.14
CA ALA A 73 1.27 -23.88 14.44
C ALA A 73 1.13 -23.46 12.97
N ARG A 74 1.32 -22.17 12.66
CA ARG A 74 1.23 -21.64 11.29
C ARG A 74 2.58 -21.53 10.59
N ASN A 75 3.68 -21.76 11.31
CA ASN A 75 5.05 -21.71 10.81
C ASN A 75 5.34 -20.47 9.94
N VAL A 76 4.84 -19.30 10.36
CA VAL A 76 4.99 -18.07 9.57
C VAL A 76 6.41 -17.52 9.68
N SER A 77 6.83 -16.76 8.68
CA SER A 77 8.13 -16.08 8.72
C SER A 77 8.22 -15.08 9.88
N ALA A 78 9.43 -14.84 10.40
CA ALA A 78 9.68 -13.79 11.39
C ALA A 78 9.17 -12.41 10.95
N SER A 79 9.24 -12.09 9.65
CA SER A 79 8.74 -10.83 9.11
C SER A 79 7.21 -10.73 9.21
N THR A 80 6.52 -11.84 9.00
CA THR A 80 5.06 -11.96 9.10
C THR A 80 4.62 -11.82 10.55
N GLN A 81 5.31 -12.50 11.48
CA GLN A 81 5.04 -12.38 12.91
C GLN A 81 5.28 -10.95 13.43
N ASN A 82 6.36 -10.31 13.01
CA ASN A 82 6.65 -8.92 13.40
C ASN A 82 5.61 -7.94 12.86
N GLN A 83 5.05 -8.17 11.67
CA GLN A 83 3.94 -7.37 11.14
C GLN A 83 2.66 -7.57 11.97
N ALA A 84 2.35 -8.81 12.34
CA ALA A 84 1.21 -9.12 13.21
C ALA A 84 1.37 -8.46 14.58
N LYS A 85 2.56 -8.57 15.19
CA LYS A 85 2.91 -7.86 16.43
C LYS A 85 2.66 -6.36 16.26
N ALA A 86 3.29 -5.71 15.29
CA ALA A 86 3.15 -4.27 15.07
C ALA A 86 1.68 -3.80 14.92
N ALA A 87 0.85 -4.58 14.21
CA ALA A 87 -0.57 -4.28 14.05
C ALA A 87 -1.35 -4.35 15.38
N ILE A 88 -1.09 -5.38 16.19
CA ILE A 88 -1.72 -5.55 17.50
C ILE A 88 -1.29 -4.42 18.44
N LEU A 89 -0.01 -4.06 18.45
CA LEU A 89 0.48 -2.96 19.28
C LEU A 89 -0.13 -1.62 18.90
N PHE A 90 -0.27 -1.37 17.60
CA PHE A 90 -0.97 -0.20 17.12
C PHE A 90 -2.43 -0.18 17.60
N LEU A 91 -3.13 -1.32 17.54
CA LEU A 91 -4.50 -1.42 18.04
C LEU A 91 -4.60 -1.02 19.53
N TYR A 92 -3.75 -1.58 20.39
CA TYR A 92 -3.80 -1.27 21.82
C TYR A 92 -3.38 0.16 22.13
N LYS A 93 -2.25 0.61 21.58
CA LYS A 93 -1.69 1.93 21.87
C LYS A 93 -2.50 3.06 21.24
N GLU A 94 -2.80 2.98 19.95
CA GLU A 94 -3.37 4.10 19.20
C GLU A 94 -4.90 4.11 19.18
N VAL A 95 -5.55 2.95 19.27
CA VAL A 95 -7.02 2.85 19.18
C VAL A 95 -7.65 2.64 20.55
N LEU A 96 -7.11 1.72 21.36
CA LEU A 96 -7.66 1.44 22.69
C LEU A 96 -7.12 2.35 23.77
N GLN A 97 -6.03 3.09 23.51
CA GLN A 97 -5.36 3.97 24.47
C GLN A 97 -5.01 3.22 25.77
N GLN A 98 -4.61 1.96 25.63
CA GLN A 98 -4.18 1.11 26.75
C GLN A 98 -2.66 1.00 26.73
N ASP A 99 -2.04 1.35 27.84
CA ASP A 99 -0.62 1.08 28.07
C ASP A 99 -0.41 -0.42 28.24
N LEU A 100 0.58 -0.94 27.51
CA LEU A 100 0.98 -2.34 27.58
C LEU A 100 2.39 -2.42 28.20
N PRO A 101 2.53 -2.32 29.53
CA PRO A 101 3.85 -2.36 30.18
C PRO A 101 4.61 -3.68 29.94
N TRP A 102 3.89 -4.77 29.69
CA TRP A 102 4.45 -6.09 29.35
C TRP A 102 4.96 -6.21 27.90
N LEU A 103 4.89 -5.13 27.13
CA LEU A 103 5.20 -5.15 25.70
C LEU A 103 6.66 -5.55 25.39
N ASP A 104 7.58 -5.20 26.27
CA ASP A 104 9.00 -5.51 26.13
C ASP A 104 9.28 -7.02 26.30
N GLU A 105 8.38 -7.75 26.98
CA GLU A 105 8.50 -9.19 27.21
C GLU A 105 8.10 -10.02 25.97
N VAL A 106 7.31 -9.46 25.06
CA VAL A 106 6.96 -10.14 23.80
C VAL A 106 8.17 -10.15 22.89
N VAL A 107 8.94 -11.24 22.91
CA VAL A 107 10.15 -11.39 22.10
C VAL A 107 9.83 -11.21 20.61
N SER A 108 10.45 -10.21 19.99
CA SER A 108 10.39 -10.04 18.52
C SER A 108 11.13 -11.18 17.84
N ALA A 109 10.55 -11.75 16.78
CA ALA A 109 11.22 -12.79 16.04
C ALA A 109 12.46 -12.24 15.35
N LYS A 110 13.61 -12.84 15.68
CA LYS A 110 14.90 -12.50 15.07
C LYS A 110 14.86 -12.90 13.60
N LYS A 111 14.78 -11.91 12.72
CA LYS A 111 14.92 -12.13 11.27
C LYS A 111 16.39 -12.42 10.97
N ALA A 112 16.70 -13.63 10.50
CA ALA A 112 18.01 -13.93 9.95
C ALA A 112 18.30 -12.96 8.80
N ARG A 113 19.34 -12.13 8.97
CA ARG A 113 19.80 -11.20 7.92
C ARG A 113 20.58 -12.01 6.90
N ARG A 114 19.90 -12.52 5.87
CA ARG A 114 20.56 -13.13 4.71
C ARG A 114 21.08 -12.01 3.81
N LEU A 115 22.27 -12.19 3.24
CA LEU A 115 22.77 -11.31 2.19
C LEU A 115 21.79 -11.34 1.01
N PRO A 116 21.49 -10.20 0.36
CA PRO A 116 20.71 -10.19 -0.88
C PRO A 116 21.39 -11.09 -1.92
N VAL A 117 20.65 -12.03 -2.48
CA VAL A 117 21.10 -12.77 -3.67
C VAL A 117 20.90 -11.84 -4.86
N VAL A 118 21.97 -11.52 -5.57
CA VAL A 118 21.96 -10.66 -6.75
C VAL A 118 22.16 -11.50 -8.00
N LEU A 119 21.45 -11.13 -9.08
CA LEU A 119 21.66 -11.74 -10.38
C LEU A 119 22.91 -11.15 -11.05
N THR A 120 23.65 -11.99 -11.75
CA THR A 120 24.72 -11.58 -12.65
C THR A 120 24.15 -10.85 -13.87
N GLN A 121 24.98 -10.07 -14.58
CA GLN A 121 24.56 -9.39 -15.81
C GLN A 121 24.05 -10.38 -16.88
N ARG A 122 24.63 -11.58 -16.93
CA ARG A 122 24.18 -12.65 -17.85
C ARG A 122 22.78 -13.14 -17.50
N GLU A 123 22.53 -13.46 -16.23
CA GLU A 123 21.21 -13.92 -15.77
C GLU A 123 20.14 -12.84 -15.96
N VAL A 124 20.47 -11.57 -15.73
CA VAL A 124 19.53 -10.47 -16.02
C VAL A 124 19.22 -10.40 -17.50
N ARG A 125 20.23 -10.52 -18.38
CA ARG A 125 20.01 -10.53 -19.83
C ARG A 125 19.11 -11.68 -20.24
N GLU A 126 19.39 -12.89 -19.77
CA GLU A 126 18.57 -14.08 -20.03
C GLU A 126 17.14 -13.89 -19.53
N LEU A 127 16.95 -13.34 -18.33
CA LEU A 127 15.62 -13.04 -17.79
C LEU A 127 14.87 -12.04 -18.68
N LEU A 128 15.51 -10.94 -19.08
CA LEU A 128 14.89 -9.92 -19.92
C LEU A 128 14.51 -10.45 -21.31
N LEU A 129 15.23 -11.43 -21.86
CA LEU A 129 14.89 -12.06 -23.15
C LEU A 129 13.55 -12.81 -23.11
N HIS A 130 13.10 -13.25 -21.93
CA HIS A 130 11.84 -13.96 -21.75
C HIS A 130 10.66 -13.03 -21.46
N LEU A 131 10.89 -11.72 -21.36
CA LEU A 131 9.85 -10.73 -21.11
C LEU A 131 9.51 -9.96 -22.39
N GLN A 132 8.25 -9.55 -22.53
CA GLN A 132 7.78 -8.77 -23.66
C GLN A 132 6.87 -7.62 -23.22
N GLY A 133 6.69 -6.63 -24.09
CA GLY A 133 5.76 -5.51 -23.90
C GLY A 133 5.98 -4.75 -22.59
N THR A 134 4.89 -4.44 -21.89
CA THR A 134 4.92 -3.64 -20.65
C THR A 134 5.71 -4.32 -19.52
N GLN A 135 5.70 -5.65 -19.43
CA GLN A 135 6.46 -6.38 -18.41
C GLN A 135 7.96 -6.21 -18.61
N TRP A 136 8.42 -6.32 -19.87
CA TRP A 136 9.81 -6.04 -20.23
C TRP A 136 10.19 -4.59 -19.89
N LEU A 137 9.35 -3.62 -20.25
CA LEU A 137 9.61 -2.21 -19.97
C LEU A 137 9.75 -1.93 -18.47
N VAL A 138 8.85 -2.47 -17.65
CA VAL A 138 8.92 -2.33 -16.20
C VAL A 138 10.16 -3.01 -15.63
N ALA A 139 10.48 -4.24 -16.03
CA ALA A 139 11.66 -4.94 -15.55
C ALA A 139 12.96 -4.21 -15.92
N SER A 140 13.06 -3.73 -17.15
CA SER A 140 14.21 -2.97 -17.64
C SER A 140 14.35 -1.60 -16.96
N LEU A 141 13.23 -0.92 -16.64
CA LEU A 141 13.24 0.28 -15.79
C LEU A 141 13.80 -0.03 -14.41
N LEU A 142 13.29 -1.06 -13.72
CA LEU A 142 13.76 -1.43 -12.38
C LEU A 142 15.26 -1.71 -12.34
N TYR A 143 15.75 -2.48 -13.32
CA TYR A 143 17.16 -2.83 -13.42
C TYR A 143 18.03 -1.62 -13.76
N GLY A 144 17.65 -0.85 -14.80
CA GLY A 144 18.47 0.23 -15.33
C GLY A 144 18.48 1.51 -14.49
N THR A 145 17.45 1.74 -13.67
CA THR A 145 17.31 2.98 -12.89
C THR A 145 17.37 2.75 -11.37
N GLY A 146 17.37 1.50 -10.91
CA GLY A 146 17.37 1.14 -9.49
C GLY A 146 16.09 1.53 -8.75
N MET A 147 14.99 1.74 -9.47
CA MET A 147 13.68 2.04 -8.89
C MET A 147 13.10 0.82 -8.17
N ARG A 148 12.28 1.08 -7.16
CA ARG A 148 11.41 0.06 -6.55
C ARG A 148 10.20 -0.18 -7.45
N ILE A 149 9.61 -1.38 -7.35
CA ILE A 149 8.45 -1.76 -8.18
C ILE A 149 7.33 -0.71 -8.17
N LEU A 150 6.99 -0.14 -7.01
CA LEU A 150 5.93 0.88 -6.95
C LEU A 150 6.35 2.24 -7.48
N GLU A 151 7.63 2.57 -7.41
CA GLU A 151 8.16 3.80 -8.00
C GLU A 151 7.99 3.70 -9.53
N ALA A 152 8.33 2.54 -10.13
CA ALA A 152 8.18 2.32 -11.57
C ALA A 152 6.70 2.27 -12.00
N LEU A 153 5.83 1.59 -11.25
CA LEU A 153 4.40 1.48 -11.57
C LEU A 153 3.61 2.78 -11.37
N ARG A 154 4.17 3.75 -10.62
CA ARG A 154 3.55 5.08 -10.39
C ARG A 154 4.23 6.19 -11.16
N LEU A 155 5.19 5.86 -12.04
CA LEU A 155 5.91 6.82 -12.85
C LEU A 155 4.92 7.65 -13.67
N ARG A 156 5.07 8.98 -13.63
CA ARG A 156 4.21 9.90 -14.37
C ARG A 156 4.97 10.44 -15.57
N VAL A 157 4.24 10.80 -16.62
CA VAL A 157 4.79 11.40 -17.84
C VAL A 157 5.70 12.59 -17.53
N LYS A 158 5.26 13.48 -16.64
CA LYS A 158 6.01 14.68 -16.22
C LYS A 158 7.30 14.39 -15.44
N ASP A 159 7.50 13.16 -15.00
CA ASP A 159 8.67 12.75 -14.22
C ASP A 159 9.76 12.13 -15.12
N VAL A 160 9.55 12.09 -16.43
CA VAL A 160 10.50 11.56 -17.43
C VAL A 160 11.02 12.71 -18.30
N GLU A 161 12.33 12.92 -18.26
CA GLU A 161 13.03 13.90 -19.10
C GLU A 161 13.86 13.16 -20.16
N PHE A 162 13.43 13.24 -21.42
CA PHE A 162 14.06 12.51 -22.52
C PHE A 162 15.35 13.18 -23.01
N GLU A 163 15.46 14.51 -22.90
CA GLU A 163 16.64 15.22 -23.41
C GLU A 163 17.86 15.02 -22.50
N ARG A 164 17.67 15.25 -21.20
CA ARG A 164 18.71 15.02 -20.19
C ARG A 164 18.87 13.55 -19.81
N ARG A 165 17.95 12.68 -20.25
CA ARG A 165 17.88 11.25 -19.91
C ARG A 165 17.84 11.05 -18.40
N GLU A 166 16.89 11.72 -17.77
CA GLU A 166 16.70 11.74 -16.33
C GLU A 166 15.28 11.30 -15.98
N LEU A 167 15.14 10.69 -14.81
CA LEU A 167 13.86 10.33 -14.24
C LEU A 167 13.78 10.81 -12.79
N VAL A 168 12.69 11.50 -12.47
CA VAL A 168 12.39 11.97 -11.12
C VAL A 168 11.58 10.90 -10.37
N VAL A 169 12.21 10.24 -9.41
CA VAL A 169 11.55 9.28 -8.54
C VAL A 169 10.94 10.02 -7.36
N ARG A 170 9.62 10.15 -7.35
CA ARG A 170 8.88 10.83 -6.27
C ARG A 170 8.57 9.92 -5.10
N GLU A 171 8.42 10.53 -3.92
CA GLU A 171 7.96 9.85 -2.70
C GLU A 171 8.85 8.63 -2.35
N GLY A 172 10.16 8.77 -2.54
CA GLY A 172 11.13 7.78 -2.09
C GLY A 172 11.10 7.61 -0.56
N LYS A 173 11.90 6.67 -0.03
CA LYS A 173 11.97 6.41 1.42
C LYS A 173 12.16 7.71 2.21
N GLY A 174 11.20 8.00 3.10
CA GLY A 174 11.17 9.24 3.89
C GLY A 174 10.56 10.44 3.17
N ASN A 175 9.72 10.22 2.15
CA ASN A 175 9.12 11.25 1.30
C ASN A 175 10.14 12.17 0.63
N LYS A 176 11.28 11.60 0.21
CA LYS A 176 12.32 12.33 -0.51
C LYS A 176 12.28 11.98 -1.99
N ASP A 177 12.25 13.02 -2.81
CA ASP A 177 12.41 12.90 -4.25
C ASP A 177 13.90 12.68 -4.57
N ARG A 178 14.17 11.89 -5.61
CA ARG A 178 15.53 11.69 -6.14
C ARG A 178 15.51 11.62 -7.66
N VAL A 179 16.59 12.08 -8.29
CA VAL A 179 16.80 11.91 -9.74
C VAL A 179 17.62 10.64 -9.97
N THR A 180 17.28 9.88 -11.01
CA THR A 180 18.05 8.73 -11.50
C THR A 180 18.23 8.82 -13.00
N VAL A 181 19.17 8.05 -13.54
CA VAL A 181 19.46 8.01 -14.97
C VAL A 181 18.37 7.25 -15.73
N LEU A 182 18.10 7.67 -16.97
CA LEU A 182 17.25 6.95 -17.92
C LEU A 182 18.14 6.29 -18.99
N PRO A 183 18.26 4.95 -18.98
CA PRO A 183 19.01 4.21 -20.00
C PRO A 183 18.51 4.50 -21.42
N GLU A 184 19.44 4.65 -22.37
CA GLU A 184 19.14 4.99 -23.77
C GLU A 184 18.23 3.96 -24.45
N ILE A 185 18.42 2.67 -24.14
CA ILE A 185 17.60 1.56 -24.65
C ILE A 185 16.12 1.69 -24.27
N LEU A 186 15.79 2.48 -23.25
CA LEU A 186 14.42 2.69 -22.78
C LEU A 186 13.73 3.89 -23.41
N LEU A 187 14.43 4.75 -24.16
CA LEU A 187 13.85 5.97 -24.73
C LEU A 187 12.72 5.65 -25.72
N ALA A 188 12.97 4.79 -26.70
CA ALA A 188 11.95 4.41 -27.69
C ALA A 188 10.77 3.64 -27.07
N PRO A 189 10.98 2.59 -26.26
CA PRO A 189 9.88 1.89 -25.58
C PRO A 189 9.05 2.78 -24.65
N LEU A 190 9.66 3.76 -23.97
CA LEU A 190 8.93 4.71 -23.13
C LEU A 190 8.11 5.70 -23.95
N ARG A 191 8.62 6.16 -25.10
CA ARG A 191 7.84 7.00 -26.02
C ARG A 191 6.64 6.25 -26.58
N GLU A 192 6.81 4.98 -26.95
CA GLU A 192 5.68 4.15 -27.38
C GLU A 192 4.65 3.97 -26.27
N GLN A 193 5.10 3.69 -25.04
CA GLN A 193 4.20 3.59 -23.88
C GLN A 193 3.49 4.92 -23.57
N LEU A 194 4.15 6.06 -23.78
CA LEU A 194 3.57 7.39 -23.64
C LEU A 194 2.44 7.61 -24.65
N GLU A 195 2.65 7.26 -25.92
CA GLU A 195 1.60 7.36 -26.95
C GLU A 195 0.41 6.46 -26.61
N ARG A 196 0.65 5.22 -26.16
CA ARG A 196 -0.43 4.34 -25.68
C ARG A 196 -1.20 4.96 -24.51
N ALA A 197 -0.50 5.58 -23.56
CA ALA A 197 -1.14 6.26 -22.44
C ALA A 197 -1.97 7.48 -22.89
N ARG A 198 -1.49 8.24 -23.89
CA ARG A 198 -2.24 9.36 -24.51
C ARG A 198 -3.50 8.87 -25.21
N VAL A 199 -3.42 7.79 -25.98
CA VAL A 199 -4.59 7.20 -26.66
C VAL A 199 -5.62 6.73 -25.64
N LEU A 200 -5.19 6.05 -24.57
CA LEU A 200 -6.09 5.65 -23.48
C LEU A 200 -6.75 6.88 -22.84
N GLN A 201 -5.98 7.92 -22.53
CA GLN A 201 -6.52 9.16 -21.95
C GLN A 201 -7.50 9.87 -22.90
N ALA A 202 -7.21 9.90 -24.20
CA ALA A 202 -8.10 10.45 -25.22
C ALA A 202 -9.37 9.61 -25.38
N GLY A 203 -9.29 8.28 -25.28
CA GLY A 203 -10.44 7.38 -25.26
C GLY A 203 -11.35 7.55 -24.03
N TYR A 204 -10.86 8.17 -22.96
CA TYR A 204 -11.67 8.62 -21.81
C TYR A 204 -12.20 10.05 -21.96
N ASP A 205 -11.89 10.77 -23.05
CA ASP A 205 -12.59 12.00 -23.38
C ASP A 205 -14.01 11.63 -23.81
N ILE A 206 -14.99 11.97 -22.97
CA ILE A 206 -16.42 11.68 -23.22
C ILE A 206 -16.88 12.18 -24.59
N ARG A 207 -16.18 13.17 -25.16
CA ARG A 207 -16.40 13.74 -26.49
C ARG A 207 -16.01 12.78 -27.61
N ILE A 208 -14.90 12.04 -27.48
CA ILE A 208 -14.46 11.05 -28.48
C ILE A 208 -15.37 9.82 -28.46
N VAL A 209 -15.87 9.42 -27.29
CA VAL A 209 -16.87 8.34 -27.17
C VAL A 209 -18.20 8.75 -27.82
N GLN A 210 -18.63 10.01 -27.68
CA GLN A 210 -19.84 10.54 -28.34
C GLN A 210 -19.68 10.67 -29.87
N GLU A 211 -18.50 11.07 -30.35
CA GLU A 211 -18.16 11.14 -31.78
C GLU A 211 -18.08 9.74 -32.43
N LEU A 212 -17.46 8.77 -31.75
CA LEU A 212 -17.34 7.39 -32.24
C LEU A 212 -18.66 6.61 -32.17
N LEU A 213 -19.57 6.96 -31.25
CA LEU A 213 -20.92 6.39 -31.17
C LEU A 213 -21.93 7.08 -32.10
N GLY A 214 -21.50 8.03 -32.94
CA GLY A 214 -22.33 8.63 -33.98
C GLY A 214 -23.39 9.62 -33.48
N HIS A 215 -23.28 10.12 -32.24
CA HIS A 215 -24.17 11.15 -31.74
C HIS A 215 -23.72 12.53 -32.25
N LYS A 216 -24.29 12.97 -33.37
CA LYS A 216 -23.96 14.25 -34.02
C LYS A 216 -24.55 15.50 -33.37
N ASP A 217 -25.34 15.40 -32.30
CA ASP A 217 -25.97 16.58 -31.71
C ASP A 217 -26.00 16.50 -30.19
N VAL A 218 -25.19 17.32 -29.52
CA VAL A 218 -25.70 18.33 -28.58
C VAL A 218 -24.75 19.53 -28.63
N ARG A 219 -25.13 20.56 -29.40
CA ARG A 219 -24.59 21.91 -29.24
C ARG A 219 -25.05 22.45 -27.89
N ALA A 220 -24.14 23.12 -27.18
CA ALA A 220 -24.45 24.28 -26.35
C ALA A 220 -23.53 25.42 -26.79
#